data_AF-A0A532UXE7-F1
#
_entry.id   AF-A0A532UXE7-F1
#
_cell.length_a   1.000
_cell.length_b   1.000
_cell.length_c   1.000
_cell.angle_alpha   90.00
_cell.angle_beta   90.00
_cell.angle_gamma   90.00
#
_symmetry.space_group_name_H-M   'P 1'
#
loop_
_entity.id
_entity.type
_entity.pdbx_description
1 polymer ?
#
loop_
_entity_poly.entity_id
_entity_poly.type
_entity_poly.pdbx_seq_one_letter_code
_entity_poly.pdbx_strand_id
1 'polypeptide(L)'
;MGSKALSSRQPTAGYEWVDSGAMKGFRAASLSFIDRVYGSDHPHFKEFHDNTSGCTPRAAEQGIAILDAIRSEIDGGWLFTVRGLITAEVFADFVEMAEHLLEAGYKDAAAVMCGSVLEEHLRQLCTKNGISTHVDKDDKQIPKKADRLNSELAKNEVYSKLDQKMVTAWLDLRNKAAHGQYSEYTDDQVKNMLFAVTEFMARVAV
;
A
#
# COMPACT_ATOMS: atom_id res chain seq x y z
N MET A 1 -2.02 -7.04 26.04
CA MET A 1 -2.08 -8.49 26.40
C MET A 1 -0.78 -8.96 27.03
N GLY A 2 0.40 -8.60 26.49
CA GLY A 2 1.70 -8.93 27.10
C GLY A 2 1.85 -8.48 28.56
N SER A 3 1.52 -7.23 28.90
CA SER A 3 1.59 -6.74 30.29
C SER A 3 0.65 -7.48 31.25
N LYS A 4 -0.49 -8.00 30.74
CA LYS A 4 -1.44 -8.83 31.51
C LYS A 4 -0.87 -10.23 31.77
N ALA A 5 -0.15 -10.80 30.82
CA ALA A 5 0.62 -12.02 31.05
C ALA A 5 1.72 -11.75 32.09
N LEU A 6 2.47 -10.65 31.96
CA LEU A 6 3.52 -10.29 32.93
C LEU A 6 3.00 -10.11 34.36
N SER A 7 1.84 -9.45 34.51
CA SER A 7 1.23 -9.17 35.81
C SER A 7 0.70 -10.42 36.51
N SER A 8 0.62 -11.56 35.81
CA SER A 8 0.17 -12.85 36.35
C SER A 8 1.29 -13.70 36.92
N ARG A 9 2.49 -13.12 37.12
CA ARG A 9 3.67 -13.81 37.64
C ARG A 9 3.37 -14.53 38.97
N GLN A 10 3.72 -15.80 39.04
CA GLN A 10 3.61 -16.64 40.23
C GLN A 10 4.92 -17.40 40.46
N PRO A 11 5.48 -17.34 41.68
CA PRO A 11 6.66 -18.14 42.03
C PRO A 11 6.25 -19.60 42.28
N THR A 12 7.04 -20.55 41.78
CA THR A 12 6.87 -21.99 42.03
C THR A 12 8.25 -22.65 42.07
N ALA A 13 8.61 -23.23 43.23
CA ALA A 13 9.83 -24.02 43.41
C ALA A 13 11.14 -23.37 42.89
N GLY A 14 11.32 -22.07 43.13
CA GLY A 14 12.53 -21.33 42.70
C GLY A 14 12.49 -20.79 41.27
N TYR A 15 11.41 -21.04 40.53
CA TYR A 15 11.16 -20.52 39.19
C TYR A 15 9.93 -19.60 39.17
N GLU A 16 9.88 -18.65 38.24
CA GLU A 16 8.71 -17.80 38.02
C GLU A 16 8.00 -18.19 36.72
N TRP A 17 6.66 -18.23 36.79
CA TRP A 17 5.79 -18.54 35.65
C TRP A 17 4.72 -17.46 35.51
N VAL A 18 4.20 -17.29 34.30
CA VAL A 18 3.01 -16.48 34.02
C VAL A 18 1.84 -17.39 33.66
N ASP A 19 0.62 -16.86 33.77
CA ASP A 19 -0.61 -17.55 33.37
C ASP A 19 -0.50 -18.03 31.92
N SER A 20 -0.66 -19.34 31.74
CA SER A 20 -0.47 -20.00 30.45
C SER A 20 -1.53 -19.58 29.44
N GLY A 21 -2.77 -19.35 29.88
CA GLY A 21 -3.86 -18.87 29.01
C GLY A 21 -3.59 -17.46 28.47
N ALA A 22 -3.22 -16.54 29.36
CA ALA A 22 -2.85 -15.17 29.00
C ALA A 22 -1.64 -15.14 28.07
N MET A 23 -0.63 -15.98 28.33
CA MET A 23 0.56 -16.06 27.49
C MET A 23 0.25 -16.64 26.11
N LYS A 24 -0.55 -17.72 26.02
CA LYS A 24 -0.97 -18.28 24.73
C LYS A 24 -1.82 -17.30 23.92
N GLY A 25 -2.74 -16.58 24.58
CA GLY A 25 -3.52 -15.52 23.95
C GLY A 25 -2.65 -14.38 23.41
N PHE A 26 -1.69 -13.91 24.22
CA PHE A 26 -0.71 -12.92 23.79
C PHE A 26 0.08 -13.40 22.57
N ARG A 27 0.64 -14.61 22.65
CA ARG A 27 1.44 -15.18 21.57
C ARG A 27 0.66 -15.32 20.27
N ALA A 28 -0.55 -15.88 20.33
CA ALA A 28 -1.37 -16.13 19.15
C ALA A 28 -1.77 -14.82 18.45
N ALA A 29 -2.20 -13.82 19.23
CA ALA A 29 -2.56 -12.51 18.69
C ALA A 29 -1.36 -11.83 18.02
N SER A 30 -0.19 -11.85 18.67
CA SER A 30 1.02 -11.22 18.15
C SER A 30 1.53 -11.91 16.89
N LEU A 31 1.60 -13.24 16.84
CA LEU A 31 2.04 -13.93 15.61
C LEU A 31 1.11 -13.69 14.44
N SER A 32 -0.21 -13.70 14.67
CA SER A 32 -1.18 -13.38 13.62
C SER A 32 -1.00 -11.95 13.10
N PHE A 33 -0.72 -10.99 13.99
CA PHE A 33 -0.42 -9.62 13.61
C PHE A 33 0.88 -9.53 12.80
N ILE A 34 1.99 -10.10 13.30
CA ILE A 34 3.30 -10.02 12.67
C ILE A 34 3.28 -10.69 11.30
N ASP A 35 2.66 -11.86 11.16
CA ASP A 35 2.50 -12.54 9.87
C ASP A 35 1.75 -11.68 8.86
N ARG A 36 0.67 -11.02 9.29
CA ARG A 36 -0.13 -10.18 8.38
C ARG A 36 0.61 -8.91 7.94
N VAL A 37 1.50 -8.38 8.77
CA VAL A 37 2.24 -7.15 8.48
C VAL A 37 3.53 -7.43 7.71
N TYR A 38 4.27 -8.48 8.08
CA TYR A 38 5.62 -8.78 7.61
C TYR A 38 5.79 -10.13 6.92
N GLY A 39 4.87 -11.08 7.14
CA GLY A 39 4.98 -12.47 6.71
C GLY A 39 5.79 -13.36 7.66
N SER A 40 5.52 -14.66 7.61
CA SER A 40 6.14 -15.68 8.48
C SER A 40 7.66 -15.83 8.32
N ASP A 41 8.22 -15.39 7.18
CA ASP A 41 9.66 -15.47 6.94
C ASP A 41 10.48 -14.32 7.55
N HIS A 42 9.82 -13.27 8.03
CA HIS A 42 10.46 -12.07 8.54
C HIS A 42 11.21 -12.28 9.87
N PRO A 43 12.35 -11.60 10.12
CA PRO A 43 13.09 -11.70 11.38
C PRO A 43 12.22 -11.48 12.62
N HIS A 44 11.34 -10.46 12.62
CA HIS A 44 10.41 -10.21 13.73
C HIS A 44 9.47 -11.39 14.02
N PHE A 45 9.01 -12.11 12.98
CA PHE A 45 8.15 -13.27 13.17
C PHE A 45 8.91 -14.42 13.82
N LYS A 46 10.11 -14.73 13.31
CA LYS A 46 10.98 -15.80 13.83
C LYS A 46 11.43 -15.52 15.27
N GLU A 47 11.92 -14.31 15.53
CA GLU A 47 12.32 -13.88 16.87
C GLU A 47 11.16 -13.94 17.88
N PHE A 48 9.98 -13.44 17.50
CA PHE A 48 8.81 -13.55 18.37
C PHE A 48 8.40 -15.01 18.59
N HIS A 49 8.36 -15.81 17.52
CA HIS A 49 7.97 -17.22 17.57
C HIS A 49 8.83 -18.02 18.56
N ASP A 50 10.14 -17.85 18.48
CA ASP A 50 11.14 -18.66 19.19
C ASP A 50 11.24 -18.24 20.67
N ASN A 51 11.24 -16.94 20.93
CA ASN A 51 11.39 -16.40 22.30
C ASN A 51 10.10 -16.43 23.13
N THR A 52 8.93 -16.67 22.53
CA THR A 52 7.63 -16.63 23.24
C THR A 52 6.95 -18.00 23.36
N SER A 53 7.67 -19.10 23.08
CA SER A 53 7.12 -20.46 23.12
C SER A 53 6.69 -20.94 24.53
N GLY A 54 7.38 -20.46 25.56
CA GLY A 54 7.14 -20.79 26.98
C GLY A 54 6.17 -19.84 27.72
N CYS A 55 5.92 -20.14 28.99
CA CYS A 55 5.07 -19.34 29.89
C CYS A 55 5.88 -18.72 31.04
N THR A 56 7.09 -18.22 30.75
CA THR A 56 7.94 -17.55 31.74
C THR A 56 7.77 -16.02 31.64
N PRO A 57 8.03 -15.26 32.72
CA PRO A 57 8.05 -13.80 32.65
C PRO A 57 8.99 -13.28 31.57
N ARG A 58 10.18 -13.88 31.44
CA ARG A 58 11.15 -13.57 30.38
C ARG A 58 10.55 -13.67 28.97
N ALA A 59 9.80 -14.74 28.68
CA ALA A 59 9.16 -14.91 27.38
C ALA A 59 8.14 -13.80 27.10
N ALA A 60 7.40 -13.36 28.12
CA ALA A 60 6.46 -12.25 28.01
C ALA A 60 7.18 -10.90 27.82
N GLU A 61 8.27 -10.65 28.54
CA GLU A 61 9.12 -9.45 28.38
C GLU A 61 9.73 -9.36 26.99
N GLN A 62 10.31 -10.46 26.48
CA GLN A 62 10.86 -10.54 25.13
C GLN A 62 9.79 -10.27 24.08
N GLY A 63 8.61 -10.86 24.22
CA GLY A 63 7.50 -10.59 23.31
C GLY A 63 7.05 -9.13 23.31
N ILE A 64 7.02 -8.47 24.49
CA ILE A 64 6.71 -7.03 24.58
C ILE A 64 7.79 -6.20 23.88
N ALA A 65 9.07 -6.46 24.14
CA ALA A 65 10.17 -5.71 23.55
C ALA A 65 10.21 -5.81 22.02
N ILE A 66 9.93 -6.99 21.47
CA ILE A 66 9.83 -7.18 20.01
C ILE A 66 8.66 -6.38 19.43
N LEU A 67 7.50 -6.39 20.10
CA LEU A 67 6.35 -5.59 19.65
C LEU A 67 6.60 -4.08 19.77
N ASP A 68 7.36 -3.63 20.77
CA ASP A 68 7.76 -2.23 20.90
C ASP A 68 8.71 -1.82 19.76
N ALA A 69 9.65 -2.69 19.37
CA ALA A 69 10.50 -2.46 18.20
C ALA A 69 9.69 -2.36 16.90
N ILE A 70 8.77 -3.29 16.68
CA ILE A 70 7.83 -3.27 15.54
C ILE A 70 7.00 -1.99 15.55
N ARG A 71 6.50 -1.60 16.72
CA ARG A 71 5.74 -0.35 16.87
C ARG A 71 6.59 0.86 16.48
N SER A 72 7.83 0.97 16.97
CA SER A 72 8.72 2.07 16.60
C SER A 72 9.01 2.11 15.09
N GLU A 73 9.12 0.96 14.44
CA GLU A 73 9.34 0.86 12.99
C GLU A 73 8.11 1.32 12.18
N ILE A 74 6.91 0.93 12.63
CA ILE A 74 5.64 1.35 12.04
C ILE A 74 5.38 2.84 12.28
N ASP A 75 5.58 3.31 13.52
CA ASP A 75 5.43 4.72 13.90
C ASP A 75 6.46 5.59 13.15
N GLY A 76 7.64 5.04 12.85
CA GLY A 76 8.67 5.65 12.01
C GLY A 76 8.37 5.64 10.50
N GLY A 77 7.24 5.08 10.09
CA GLY A 77 6.78 5.07 8.69
C GLY A 77 7.57 4.16 7.74
N TRP A 78 8.50 3.33 8.24
CA TRP A 78 9.43 2.57 7.40
C TRP A 78 8.71 1.62 6.44
N LEU A 79 7.73 0.87 6.93
CA LEU A 79 6.95 -0.06 6.11
C LEU A 79 6.20 0.63 4.97
N PHE A 80 5.68 1.83 5.23
CA PHE A 80 4.98 2.63 4.22
C PHE A 80 5.96 3.20 3.19
N THR A 81 7.13 3.66 3.63
CA THR A 81 8.20 4.15 2.75
C THR A 81 8.72 3.05 1.83
N VAL A 82 8.98 1.85 2.35
CA VAL A 82 9.45 0.71 1.54
C VAL A 82 8.43 0.32 0.49
N ARG A 83 7.14 0.23 0.88
CA ARG A 83 6.06 -0.04 -0.08
C ARG A 83 5.97 1.05 -1.15
N GLY A 84 6.12 2.32 -0.75
CA GLY A 84 6.15 3.45 -1.67
C GLY A 84 7.29 3.35 -2.68
N LEU A 85 8.50 3.02 -2.24
CA LEU A 85 9.67 2.83 -3.11
C LEU A 85 9.48 1.70 -4.13
N ILE A 86 9.02 0.53 -3.67
CA ILE A 86 8.73 -0.60 -4.57
C ILE A 86 7.70 -0.20 -5.62
N THR A 87 6.67 0.53 -5.21
CA THR A 87 5.65 0.98 -6.15
C THR A 87 6.22 1.97 -7.16
N ALA A 88 7.03 2.94 -6.72
CA ALA A 88 7.66 3.90 -7.61
C ALA A 88 8.56 3.22 -8.64
N GLU A 89 9.31 2.18 -8.25
CA GLU A 89 10.12 1.36 -9.15
C GLU A 89 9.25 0.64 -10.20
N VAL A 90 8.19 -0.04 -9.75
CA VAL A 90 7.26 -0.74 -10.65
C VAL A 90 6.56 0.23 -11.61
N PHE A 91 6.19 1.43 -11.15
CA PHE A 91 5.61 2.45 -12.03
C PHE A 91 6.62 2.98 -13.05
N ALA A 92 7.88 3.16 -12.65
CA ALA A 92 8.94 3.58 -13.57
C ALA A 92 9.12 2.54 -14.68
N ASP A 93 9.17 1.24 -14.35
CA ASP A 93 9.27 0.15 -15.33
C ASP A 93 8.08 0.16 -16.31
N PHE A 94 6.85 0.39 -15.81
CA PHE A 94 5.66 0.46 -16.68
C PHE A 94 5.62 1.69 -17.57
N VAL A 95 6.13 2.83 -17.10
CA VAL A 95 6.27 4.04 -17.92
C VAL A 95 7.33 3.83 -19.01
N GLU A 96 8.48 3.25 -18.68
CA GLU A 96 9.53 2.91 -19.65
C GLU A 96 9.02 1.93 -20.72
N MET A 97 8.26 0.91 -20.31
CA MET A 97 7.60 0.02 -21.26
C MET A 97 6.60 0.75 -22.16
N ALA A 98 5.87 1.73 -21.64
CA ALA A 98 4.95 2.54 -22.44
C ALA A 98 5.70 3.43 -23.45
N GLU A 99 6.86 3.98 -23.06
CA GLU A 99 7.75 4.71 -23.96
C GLU A 99 8.27 3.82 -25.10
N HIS A 100 8.77 2.63 -24.78
CA HIS A 100 9.23 1.67 -25.80
C HIS A 100 8.12 1.24 -26.76
N LEU A 101 6.89 1.04 -26.27
CA LEU A 101 5.75 0.74 -27.13
C LEU A 101 5.47 1.89 -28.10
N LEU A 102 5.52 3.13 -27.63
CA LEU A 102 5.30 4.30 -28.47
C LEU A 102 6.40 4.43 -29.54
N GLU A 103 7.66 4.25 -29.16
CA GLU A 103 8.81 4.26 -30.09
C GLU A 103 8.70 3.17 -31.17
N ALA A 104 8.14 2.02 -30.81
CA ALA A 104 7.88 0.92 -31.74
C ALA A 104 6.60 1.10 -32.59
N GLY A 105 5.89 2.22 -32.46
CA GLY A 105 4.68 2.54 -33.22
C GLY A 105 3.38 1.97 -32.65
N TYR A 106 3.41 1.42 -31.43
CA TYR A 106 2.24 0.88 -30.72
C TYR A 106 1.60 1.93 -29.80
N LYS A 107 1.18 3.07 -30.36
CA LYS A 107 0.64 4.22 -29.60
C LYS A 107 -0.54 3.86 -28.70
N ASP A 108 -1.39 2.95 -29.14
CA ASP A 108 -2.62 2.58 -28.42
C ASP A 108 -2.28 1.77 -27.17
N ALA A 109 -1.34 0.83 -27.30
CA ALA A 109 -0.84 0.05 -26.18
C ALA A 109 -0.07 0.94 -25.19
N ALA A 110 0.74 1.88 -25.68
CA ALA A 110 1.42 2.87 -24.85
C ALA A 110 0.44 3.73 -24.03
N ALA A 111 -0.64 4.21 -24.66
CA ALA A 111 -1.68 4.98 -24.00
C ALA A 111 -2.40 4.18 -22.91
N VAL A 112 -2.74 2.91 -23.18
CA VAL A 112 -3.36 2.01 -22.19
C VAL A 112 -2.41 1.74 -21.02
N MET A 113 -1.13 1.47 -21.28
CA MET A 113 -0.11 1.21 -20.27
C MET A 113 0.08 2.43 -19.34
N CYS A 114 0.39 3.59 -19.91
CA CYS A 114 0.60 4.83 -19.17
C CYS A 114 -0.64 5.23 -18.35
N GLY A 115 -1.83 5.13 -18.95
CA GLY A 115 -3.06 5.48 -18.24
C GLY A 115 -3.45 4.45 -17.17
N SER A 116 -3.00 3.20 -17.25
CA SER A 116 -3.16 2.22 -16.18
C SER A 116 -2.27 2.53 -14.99
N VAL A 117 -1.03 2.98 -15.22
CA VAL A 117 -0.13 3.50 -14.18
C VAL A 117 -0.76 4.72 -13.49
N LEU A 118 -1.31 5.66 -14.26
CA LEU A 118 -2.03 6.82 -13.71
C LEU A 118 -3.22 6.39 -12.83
N GLU A 119 -4.06 5.46 -13.29
CA GLU A 119 -5.21 5.00 -12.51
C GLU A 119 -4.78 4.37 -11.17
N GLU A 120 -3.74 3.54 -11.18
CA GLU A 120 -3.24 2.90 -9.96
C GLU A 120 -2.62 3.93 -9.01
N HIS A 121 -1.86 4.89 -9.53
CA HIS A 121 -1.34 6.00 -8.74
C HIS A 121 -2.46 6.80 -8.04
N LEU A 122 -3.57 7.09 -8.74
CA LEU A 122 -4.73 7.74 -8.12
C LEU A 122 -5.38 6.87 -7.02
N ARG A 123 -5.46 5.55 -7.19
CA ARG A 123 -5.98 4.63 -6.16
C ARG A 123 -5.11 4.64 -4.90
N GLN A 124 -3.81 4.70 -5.08
CA GLN A 124 -2.88 4.74 -3.96
C GLN A 124 -2.87 6.09 -3.24
N LEU A 125 -2.96 7.20 -3.98
CA LEU A 125 -3.21 8.51 -3.39
C LEU A 125 -4.49 8.53 -2.57
N CYS A 126 -5.57 7.89 -3.05
CA CYS A 126 -6.80 7.76 -2.27
C CYS A 126 -6.56 7.00 -0.96
N THR A 127 -5.86 5.86 -1.04
CA THR A 127 -5.55 5.03 0.13
C THR A 127 -4.71 5.79 1.17
N LYS A 128 -3.67 6.52 0.73
CA LYS A 128 -2.84 7.38 1.59
C LYS A 128 -3.64 8.47 2.29
N ASN A 129 -4.60 9.07 1.60
CA ASN A 129 -5.40 10.17 2.12
C ASN A 129 -6.72 9.72 2.78
N GLY A 130 -6.88 8.42 3.05
CA GLY A 130 -8.08 7.88 3.72
C GLY A 130 -9.37 7.98 2.89
N ILE A 131 -9.26 8.12 1.57
CA ILE A 131 -10.38 8.19 0.63
C ILE A 131 -10.70 6.76 0.17
N SER A 132 -11.94 6.32 0.37
CA SER A 132 -12.37 4.98 -0.07
C SER A 132 -12.28 4.84 -1.59
N THR A 133 -11.67 3.75 -2.06
CA THR A 133 -11.57 3.40 -3.49
C THR A 133 -12.76 2.59 -4.02
N HIS A 134 -13.71 2.26 -3.14
CA HIS A 134 -14.87 1.41 -3.44
C HIS A 134 -16.18 2.11 -3.11
N VAL A 135 -17.26 1.63 -3.71
CA VAL A 135 -18.63 2.02 -3.38
C VAL A 135 -19.47 0.79 -3.15
N ASP A 136 -20.33 0.84 -2.14
CA ASP A 136 -21.32 -0.20 -1.89
C ASP A 136 -22.49 -0.03 -2.86
N LYS A 137 -22.78 -1.09 -3.61
CA LYS A 137 -23.93 -1.18 -4.49
C LYS A 137 -24.46 -2.60 -4.46
N ASP A 138 -25.73 -2.76 -4.12
CA ASP A 138 -26.41 -4.06 -4.06
C ASP A 138 -25.67 -5.08 -3.17
N ASP A 139 -25.26 -4.66 -1.96
CA ASP A 139 -24.45 -5.44 -1.00
C ASP A 139 -23.09 -5.92 -1.53
N LYS A 140 -22.58 -5.29 -2.59
CA LYS A 140 -21.25 -5.56 -3.18
C LYS A 140 -20.38 -4.32 -3.16
N GLN A 141 -19.10 -4.52 -2.86
CA GLN A 141 -18.08 -3.49 -3.04
C GLN A 141 -17.62 -3.47 -4.48
N ILE A 142 -17.85 -2.34 -5.16
CA ILE A 142 -17.44 -2.13 -6.55
C ILE A 142 -16.34 -1.07 -6.58
N PRO A 143 -15.24 -1.30 -7.29
CA PRO A 143 -14.21 -0.27 -7.48
C PRO A 143 -14.79 1.00 -8.09
N LYS A 144 -14.41 2.15 -7.55
CA LYS A 144 -14.74 3.46 -8.15
C LYS A 144 -14.02 3.59 -9.50
N LYS A 145 -14.67 4.31 -10.42
CA LYS A 145 -14.06 4.76 -11.68
C LYS A 145 -12.97 5.79 -11.40
N ALA A 146 -11.93 5.81 -12.22
CA ALA A 146 -10.80 6.74 -12.10
C ALA A 146 -11.24 8.22 -12.02
N ASP A 147 -12.23 8.65 -12.83
CA ASP A 147 -12.74 10.03 -12.79
C ASP A 147 -13.33 10.42 -11.43
N ARG A 148 -13.95 9.45 -10.74
CA ARG A 148 -14.50 9.67 -9.41
C ARG A 148 -13.38 9.78 -8.37
N LEU A 149 -12.35 8.94 -8.48
CA LEU A 149 -11.15 9.04 -7.63
C LEU A 149 -10.48 10.40 -7.83
N ASN A 150 -10.27 10.82 -9.09
CA ASN A 150 -9.69 12.13 -9.43
C ASN A 150 -10.48 13.29 -8.80
N SER A 151 -11.81 13.24 -8.93
CA SER A 151 -12.69 14.28 -8.36
C SER A 151 -12.65 14.32 -6.83
N GLU A 152 -12.59 13.17 -6.17
CA GLU A 152 -12.52 13.09 -4.71
C GLU A 152 -11.14 13.55 -4.19
N LEU A 153 -10.05 13.20 -4.87
CA LEU A 153 -8.69 13.67 -4.53
C LEU A 153 -8.56 15.19 -4.63
N ALA A 154 -9.01 15.78 -5.75
CA ALA A 154 -8.99 17.23 -5.92
C ALA A 154 -9.91 17.95 -4.91
N LYS A 155 -11.06 17.36 -4.56
CA LYS A 155 -11.96 17.89 -3.54
C LYS A 155 -11.33 17.91 -2.15
N ASN A 156 -10.47 16.94 -1.83
CA ASN A 156 -9.70 16.87 -0.60
C ASN A 156 -8.35 17.63 -0.71
N GLU A 157 -8.17 18.45 -1.75
CA GLU A 157 -6.99 19.31 -1.93
C GLU A 157 -5.67 18.53 -1.99
N VAL A 158 -5.70 17.24 -2.37
CA VAL A 158 -4.48 16.43 -2.56
C VAL A 158 -3.62 16.98 -3.70
N TYR A 159 -4.26 17.57 -4.71
CA TYR A 159 -3.63 18.34 -5.78
C TYR A 159 -4.59 19.41 -6.30
N SER A 160 -4.08 20.29 -7.16
CA SER A 160 -4.81 21.48 -7.60
C SER A 160 -5.98 21.15 -8.55
N LYS A 161 -6.93 22.08 -8.69
CA LYS A 161 -7.99 21.99 -9.72
C LYS A 161 -7.43 22.00 -11.15
N LEU A 162 -6.24 22.54 -11.35
CA LEU A 162 -5.56 22.49 -12.65
C LEU A 162 -5.10 21.06 -12.94
N ASP A 163 -4.44 20.42 -11.97
CA ASP A 163 -4.04 19.01 -12.06
C ASP A 163 -5.26 18.11 -12.29
N GLN A 164 -6.37 18.35 -11.59
CA GLN A 164 -7.62 17.61 -11.80
C GLN A 164 -8.05 17.61 -13.27
N LYS A 165 -8.01 18.77 -13.94
CA LYS A 165 -8.41 18.90 -15.35
C LYS A 165 -7.45 18.17 -16.29
N MET A 166 -6.16 18.21 -15.99
CA MET A 166 -5.13 17.50 -16.75
C MET A 166 -5.31 15.97 -16.61
N VAL A 167 -5.49 15.48 -15.38
CA VAL A 167 -5.78 14.07 -15.10
C VAL A 167 -7.04 13.61 -15.82
N THR A 168 -8.12 14.40 -15.82
CA THR A 168 -9.33 14.07 -16.59
C THR A 168 -9.04 13.89 -18.09
N ALA A 169 -8.21 14.75 -18.68
CA ALA A 169 -7.85 14.64 -20.09
C ALA A 169 -7.03 13.37 -20.39
N TRP A 170 -6.10 13.00 -19.50
CA TRP A 170 -5.31 11.77 -19.66
C TRP A 170 -6.16 10.51 -19.47
N LEU A 171 -7.12 10.52 -18.53
CA LEU A 171 -8.08 9.42 -18.35
C LEU A 171 -8.99 9.25 -19.56
N ASP A 172 -9.43 10.36 -20.18
CA ASP A 172 -10.20 10.32 -21.43
C ASP A 172 -9.39 9.70 -22.57
N LEU A 173 -8.13 10.11 -22.75
CA LEU A 173 -7.23 9.53 -23.76
C LEU A 173 -7.06 8.02 -23.55
N ARG A 174 -6.76 7.59 -22.32
CA ARG A 174 -6.67 6.17 -21.98
C ARG A 174 -7.98 5.42 -22.26
N ASN A 175 -9.13 6.02 -21.95
CA ASN A 175 -10.42 5.37 -22.20
C ASN A 175 -10.66 5.17 -23.70
N LYS A 176 -10.35 6.17 -24.53
CA LYS A 176 -10.40 6.03 -25.99
C LYS A 176 -9.52 4.88 -26.48
N ALA A 177 -8.29 4.80 -25.97
CA ALA A 177 -7.37 3.72 -26.31
C ALA A 177 -7.91 2.35 -25.88
N ALA A 178 -8.38 2.21 -24.64
CA ALA A 178 -8.92 0.94 -24.11
C ALA A 178 -10.22 0.49 -24.81
N HIS A 179 -10.94 1.41 -25.47
CA HIS A 179 -12.21 1.15 -26.15
C HIS A 179 -12.11 1.17 -27.69
N GLY A 180 -10.90 1.19 -28.26
CA GLY A 180 -10.70 1.05 -29.70
C GLY A 180 -10.92 2.31 -30.53
N GLN A 181 -10.98 3.49 -29.90
CA GLN A 181 -11.24 4.78 -30.54
C GLN A 181 -9.92 5.44 -31.02
N TYR A 182 -9.10 4.68 -31.76
CA TYR A 182 -7.70 5.02 -32.06
C TYR A 182 -7.51 6.26 -32.96
N SER A 183 -8.56 6.71 -33.65
CA SER A 183 -8.56 7.92 -34.48
C SER A 183 -8.79 9.19 -33.67
N GLU A 184 -9.19 9.09 -32.40
CA GLU A 184 -9.53 10.25 -31.56
C GLU A 184 -8.32 10.87 -30.84
N TYR A 185 -7.14 10.29 -31.02
CA TYR A 185 -5.89 10.81 -30.46
C TYR A 185 -4.67 10.46 -31.33
N THR A 186 -3.61 11.26 -31.19
CA THR A 186 -2.37 11.16 -31.97
C THR A 186 -1.21 10.62 -31.12
N ASP A 187 -0.17 10.14 -31.78
CA ASP A 187 1.10 9.74 -31.16
C ASP A 187 1.70 10.87 -30.30
N ASP A 188 1.65 12.12 -30.78
CA ASP A 188 2.12 13.28 -30.03
C ASP A 188 1.31 13.51 -28.74
N GLN A 189 0.00 13.24 -28.75
CA GLN A 189 -0.82 13.33 -27.55
C GLN A 189 -0.47 12.22 -26.55
N VAL A 190 -0.14 11.01 -27.01
CA VAL A 190 0.36 9.92 -26.15
C VAL A 190 1.74 10.27 -25.58
N LYS A 191 2.63 10.82 -26.39
CA LYS A 191 3.95 11.29 -25.95
C LYS A 191 3.86 12.37 -24.86
N ASN A 192 2.96 13.34 -25.07
CA ASN A 192 2.72 14.39 -24.09
C ASN A 192 2.08 13.84 -22.81
N MET A 193 1.18 12.86 -22.93
CA MET A 193 0.60 12.17 -21.77
C MET A 193 1.68 11.45 -20.97
N LEU A 194 2.60 10.70 -21.60
CA LEU A 194 3.70 10.02 -20.92
C LEU A 194 4.52 11.00 -20.08
N PHE A 195 5.03 12.07 -20.70
CA PHE A 195 5.82 13.08 -19.99
C PHE A 195 5.03 13.70 -18.83
N ALA A 196 3.79 14.09 -19.07
CA ALA A 196 3.00 14.84 -18.09
C ALA A 196 2.50 13.95 -16.93
N VAL A 197 2.20 12.68 -17.18
CA VAL A 197 1.86 11.71 -16.13
C VAL A 197 3.08 11.44 -15.25
N THR A 198 4.27 11.27 -15.84
CA THR A 198 5.52 11.09 -15.09
C THR A 198 5.84 12.31 -14.21
N GLU A 199 5.71 13.53 -14.74
CA GLU A 199 5.87 14.77 -13.96
C GLU A 199 4.86 14.85 -12.81
N PHE A 200 3.59 14.57 -13.10
CA PHE A 200 2.52 14.61 -12.10
C PHE A 200 2.79 13.63 -10.95
N MET A 201 3.16 12.38 -11.24
CA MET A 201 3.44 11.37 -10.22
C MET A 201 4.66 11.74 -9.36
N ALA A 202 5.68 12.35 -9.96
CA ALA A 202 6.85 12.82 -9.23
C ALA A 202 6.51 13.98 -8.28
N ARG A 203 5.62 14.88 -8.70
CA ARG A 203 5.19 16.03 -7.89
C ARG A 203 4.15 15.66 -6.83
N VAL A 204 3.29 14.69 -7.11
CA VAL A 204 2.19 14.26 -6.24
C VAL A 204 2.44 12.82 -5.77
N ALA A 205 3.43 12.65 -4.91
CA ALA A 205 3.87 11.32 -4.50
C ALA A 205 2.87 10.60 -3.56
N VAL A 206 2.71 9.30 -3.81
CA VAL A 206 2.12 8.32 -2.87
C VAL A 206 3.01 8.17 -1.64
#